data_AF-A0AAW1XKR7-F1
#
_entry.id   AF-A0AAW1XKR7-F1
#
_cell.length_a   1.000
_cell.length_b   1.000
_cell.length_c   1.000
_cell.angle_alpha   90.00
_cell.angle_beta   90.00
_cell.angle_gamma   90.00
#
_symmetry.space_group_name_H-M   'P 1'
#
loop_
_entity.id
_entity.type
_entity.pdbx_description
1 polymer ?
#
loop_
_entity_poly.entity_id
_entity_poly.type
_entity_poly.pdbx_seq_one_letter_code
_entity_poly.pdbx_strand_id
1 'polypeptide(L)'
;MLLQERREVFCPKPSSTGLSPKELPESALYNPDPIETILQDVHDHIVPGTTHWQSPSYFAYFPSTASISGFLGEMLSTGFIVVGFNCMSSPGTTEPEIIVMDWIGDMLQLPKSFFFSGNGSGVLQGTTCEAIVFSFSPWLLLQTKC
;
A
#
# COMPACT_ATOMS: atom_id res chain seq x y z
N MET A 1 -5.31 23.17 -27.07
CA MET A 1 -4.12 22.54 -27.66
C MET A 1 -3.02 22.49 -26.60
N LEU A 2 -3.14 21.57 -25.65
CA LEU A 2 -2.04 21.14 -24.79
C LEU A 2 -1.99 19.62 -24.98
N LEU A 3 -0.97 19.18 -25.70
CA LEU A 3 -0.76 17.79 -26.05
C LEU A 3 -0.49 17.00 -24.77
N GLN A 4 -1.43 16.12 -24.46
CA GLN A 4 -1.30 15.09 -23.45
C GLN A 4 -0.20 14.13 -23.91
N GLU A 5 1.03 14.38 -23.46
CA GLU A 5 2.14 13.45 -23.64
C GLU A 5 1.80 12.18 -22.85
N ARG A 6 1.18 11.21 -23.54
CA ARG A 6 1.22 9.81 -23.13
C ARG A 6 2.70 9.44 -23.04
N ARG A 7 3.30 9.63 -21.86
CA ARG A 7 4.34 8.72 -21.42
C ARG A 7 3.65 7.37 -21.34
N GLU A 8 3.68 6.64 -22.45
CA GLU A 8 3.51 5.20 -22.45
C GLU A 8 4.40 4.71 -21.30
N VAL A 9 3.76 4.21 -20.24
CA VAL A 9 4.48 3.45 -19.23
C VAL A 9 5.20 2.39 -20.06
N PHE A 10 6.53 2.39 -20.02
CA PHE A 10 7.32 1.40 -20.72
C PHE A 10 7.01 0.06 -20.04
N CYS A 11 5.92 -0.57 -20.45
CA CYS A 11 5.66 -1.97 -20.22
C CYS A 11 6.47 -2.67 -21.30
N PRO A 12 7.64 -3.25 -20.99
CA PRO A 12 8.31 -4.13 -21.94
C PRO A 12 7.28 -5.16 -22.42
N LYS A 13 7.32 -5.49 -23.71
CA LYS A 13 6.39 -6.47 -24.30
C LYS A 13 6.31 -7.69 -23.37
N PRO A 14 5.11 -8.18 -23.04
CA PRO A 14 4.96 -9.27 -22.09
C PRO A 14 5.85 -10.42 -22.54
N SER A 15 6.70 -10.90 -21.63
CA SER A 15 7.45 -12.13 -21.85
C SER A 15 6.45 -13.24 -22.17
N SER A 16 6.85 -14.22 -22.96
CA SER A 16 6.00 -15.35 -23.38
C SER A 16 5.49 -16.25 -22.23
N THR A 17 5.67 -15.84 -20.98
CA THR A 17 5.42 -16.59 -19.74
C THR A 17 4.33 -15.97 -18.87
N GLY A 18 3.80 -14.80 -19.22
CA GLY A 18 2.71 -14.16 -18.49
C GLY A 18 1.36 -14.31 -19.19
N LEU A 19 0.28 -14.26 -18.41
CA LEU A 19 -1.10 -14.32 -18.88
C LEU A 19 -1.34 -13.36 -20.06
N SER A 20 -1.72 -13.91 -21.21
CA SER A 20 -2.06 -13.09 -22.37
C SER A 20 -3.51 -12.61 -22.29
N PRO A 21 -3.85 -11.41 -22.80
CA PRO A 21 -5.25 -10.96 -22.86
C PRO A 21 -6.17 -11.88 -23.67
N LYS A 22 -5.61 -12.82 -24.46
CA LYS A 22 -6.35 -13.81 -25.24
C LYS A 22 -6.74 -15.05 -24.43
N GLU A 23 -6.08 -15.28 -23.30
CA GLU A 23 -6.36 -16.40 -22.39
C GLU A 23 -7.46 -16.05 -21.38
N LEU A 24 -7.77 -14.76 -21.21
CA LEU A 24 -8.88 -14.28 -20.39
C LEU A 24 -10.21 -14.33 -21.16
N PRO A 25 -11.33 -14.61 -20.46
CA PRO A 25 -12.66 -14.50 -21.06
C PRO A 25 -12.96 -13.07 -21.52
N GLU A 26 -13.71 -12.92 -22.62
CA GLU A 26 -14.05 -11.60 -23.18
C GLU A 26 -14.93 -10.75 -22.24
N SER A 27 -15.61 -11.38 -21.28
CA SER A 27 -16.46 -10.71 -20.30
C SER A 27 -16.36 -11.38 -18.93
N ALA A 28 -16.64 -10.62 -17.86
CA ALA A 28 -16.78 -11.18 -16.52
C ALA A 28 -17.84 -12.28 -16.49
N LEU A 29 -17.58 -13.33 -15.71
CA LEU A 29 -18.47 -14.46 -15.58
C LEU A 29 -19.72 -14.08 -14.77
N TYR A 30 -20.88 -14.57 -15.21
CA TYR A 30 -22.16 -14.31 -14.53
C TYR A 30 -22.43 -15.26 -13.36
N ASN A 31 -21.81 -16.43 -13.37
CA ASN A 31 -21.96 -17.45 -12.33
C ASN A 31 -20.70 -17.51 -11.47
N PRO A 32 -20.83 -17.81 -10.17
CA PRO A 32 -19.67 -17.95 -9.29
C PRO A 32 -18.90 -19.24 -9.60
N ASP A 33 -17.57 -19.16 -9.58
CA ASP A 33 -16.69 -20.32 -9.64
C ASP A 33 -16.23 -20.76 -8.24
N PRO A 34 -15.86 -22.04 -8.07
CA PRO A 34 -15.17 -22.51 -6.87
C PRO A 34 -13.85 -21.77 -6.65
N ILE A 35 -13.48 -21.54 -5.39
CA ILE A 35 -12.23 -20.84 -5.04
C ILE A 35 -10.99 -21.62 -5.49
N GLU A 36 -11.08 -22.94 -5.55
CA GLU A 36 -10.00 -23.82 -6.01
C GLU A 36 -9.65 -23.57 -7.48
N THR A 37 -10.65 -23.34 -8.33
CA THR A 37 -10.45 -22.99 -9.75
C THR A 37 -9.71 -21.65 -9.85
N ILE A 38 -10.14 -20.66 -9.09
CA ILE A 38 -9.53 -19.33 -9.08
C ILE A 38 -8.08 -19.40 -8.61
N LEU A 39 -7.79 -20.18 -7.55
CA LEU A 39 -6.42 -20.35 -7.05
C LEU A 39 -5.53 -21.09 -8.04
N GLN A 40 -6.07 -22.06 -8.78
CA GLN A 40 -5.35 -22.74 -9.86
C GLN A 40 -5.00 -21.77 -10.99
N ASP A 41 -5.93 -20.91 -11.38
CA ASP A 41 -5.70 -19.85 -12.37
C ASP A 41 -4.70 -18.79 -11.88
N VAL A 42 -4.62 -18.51 -10.57
CA VAL A 42 -3.55 -17.64 -10.05
C VAL A 42 -2.19 -18.35 -10.22
N HIS A 43 -2.11 -19.64 -9.87
CA HIS A 43 -0.88 -20.41 -9.91
C HIS A 43 -0.32 -20.62 -11.32
N ASP A 44 -1.15 -21.00 -12.29
CA ASP A 44 -0.66 -21.43 -13.61
C ASP A 44 -0.30 -20.27 -14.54
N HIS A 45 -0.73 -19.07 -14.16
CA HIS A 45 -1.10 -18.05 -15.13
C HIS A 45 -0.65 -16.65 -14.63
N ILE A 46 -0.81 -16.35 -13.34
CA ILE A 46 -0.34 -15.09 -12.72
C ILE A 46 1.07 -15.25 -12.13
N VAL A 47 1.29 -16.31 -11.34
CA VAL A 47 2.58 -16.55 -10.66
C VAL A 47 3.77 -16.59 -11.64
N PRO A 48 3.72 -17.30 -12.80
CA PRO A 48 4.85 -17.38 -13.73
C PRO A 48 5.14 -16.07 -14.46
N GLY A 49 4.14 -15.20 -14.57
CA GLY A 49 4.26 -13.85 -15.16
C GLY A 49 4.66 -12.78 -14.14
N THR A 50 4.70 -13.11 -12.85
CA THR A 50 4.96 -12.15 -11.78
C THR A 50 6.45 -12.02 -11.51
N THR A 51 6.93 -10.78 -11.42
CA THR A 51 8.29 -10.53 -10.91
C THR A 51 8.33 -10.86 -9.43
N HIS A 52 9.08 -11.88 -9.04
CA HIS A 52 9.22 -12.29 -7.64
C HIS A 52 10.13 -11.34 -6.85
N TRP A 53 9.57 -10.22 -6.39
CA TRP A 53 10.28 -9.21 -5.57
C TRP A 53 10.87 -9.77 -4.27
N GLN A 54 10.27 -10.82 -3.71
CA GLN A 54 10.75 -11.50 -2.50
C GLN A 54 11.84 -12.55 -2.77
N SER A 55 12.27 -12.72 -4.03
CA SER A 55 13.35 -13.65 -4.35
C SER A 55 14.68 -13.15 -3.77
N PRO A 56 15.49 -14.02 -3.12
CA PRO A 56 16.80 -13.63 -2.60
C PRO A 56 17.79 -13.21 -3.70
N SER A 57 17.47 -13.51 -4.96
CA SER A 57 18.26 -13.14 -6.13
C SER A 57 17.72 -11.91 -6.87
N TYR A 58 16.75 -11.18 -6.30
CA TYR A 58 16.19 -9.96 -6.88
C TYR A 58 16.96 -8.72 -6.40
N PHE A 59 17.67 -8.05 -7.32
CA PHE A 59 18.52 -6.89 -7.01
C PHE A 59 18.15 -5.63 -7.82
N ALA A 60 16.96 -5.57 -8.41
CA ALA A 60 16.50 -4.40 -9.16
C ALA A 60 15.73 -3.42 -8.26
N TYR A 61 15.75 -2.13 -8.62
CA TYR A 61 15.06 -1.03 -7.90
C TYR A 61 15.43 -0.95 -6.39
N PHE A 62 14.44 -0.71 -5.54
CA PHE A 62 14.54 -0.76 -4.09
C PHE A 62 13.81 -2.00 -3.56
N PRO A 63 14.34 -2.66 -2.51
CA PRO A 63 13.73 -3.87 -1.98
C PRO A 63 12.36 -3.57 -1.38
N SER A 64 11.37 -4.40 -1.73
CA SER A 64 10.10 -4.46 -1.01
C SER A 64 10.29 -5.44 0.14
N THR A 65 10.61 -4.95 1.34
CA THR A 65 10.85 -5.81 2.50
C THR A 65 9.52 -6.28 3.09
N ALA A 66 9.34 -7.59 3.22
CA ALA A 66 8.19 -8.18 3.91
C ALA A 66 8.64 -8.92 5.18
N SER A 67 7.79 -8.95 6.20
CA SER A 67 7.99 -9.71 7.43
C SER A 67 6.71 -10.42 7.84
N ILE A 68 6.83 -11.53 8.57
CA ILE A 68 5.66 -12.28 9.04
C ILE A 68 4.79 -11.43 9.98
N SER A 69 5.40 -10.56 10.79
CA SER A 69 4.68 -9.64 11.66
C SER A 69 3.89 -8.60 10.87
N GLY A 70 4.48 -8.05 9.79
CA GLY A 70 3.79 -7.14 8.88
C GLY A 70 2.60 -7.80 8.20
N PHE A 71 2.79 -9.01 7.68
CA PHE A 71 1.71 -9.80 7.08
C PHE A 71 0.55 -10.07 8.03
N LEU A 72 0.84 -10.50 9.27
CA LEU A 72 -0.20 -10.71 10.28
C LEU A 72 -0.92 -9.41 10.66
N GLY A 73 -0.19 -8.29 10.71
CA GLY A 73 -0.77 -6.97 10.93
C GLY A 73 -1.74 -6.55 9.82
N GLU A 74 -1.37 -6.75 8.56
CA GLU A 74 -2.23 -6.47 7.40
C GLU A 74 -3.46 -7.37 7.37
N MET A 75 -3.30 -8.66 7.68
CA MET A 75 -4.42 -9.61 7.76
C MET A 75 -5.43 -9.20 8.85
N LEU A 76 -4.94 -8.77 10.03
CA LEU A 76 -5.80 -8.28 11.11
C LEU A 76 -6.46 -6.94 10.76
N SER A 77 -5.69 -5.99 10.23
CA SER A 77 -6.21 -4.67 9.80
C SER A 77 -7.32 -4.84 8.77
N THR A 78 -7.08 -5.67 7.74
CA THR A 78 -8.07 -6.01 6.71
C THR A 78 -9.25 -6.78 7.30
N GLY A 79 -9.03 -7.67 8.28
CA GLY A 79 -10.11 -8.44 8.91
C GLY A 79 -11.07 -7.57 9.73
N PHE A 80 -10.58 -6.50 10.36
CA PHE A 80 -11.42 -5.59 11.14
C PHE A 80 -12.23 -4.62 10.28
N ILE A 81 -11.77 -4.26 9.08
CA ILE A 81 -12.44 -3.35 8.13
C ILE A 81 -12.89 -2.05 8.82
N VAL A 82 -12.01 -1.47 9.65
CA VAL A 82 -12.32 -0.28 10.45
C VAL A 82 -11.93 0.98 9.68
N VAL A 83 -12.85 1.94 9.59
CA VAL A 83 -12.62 3.23 8.92
C VAL A 83 -12.36 4.32 9.97
N GLY A 84 -11.09 4.69 10.13
CA GLY A 84 -10.61 5.67 11.12
C GLY A 84 -10.48 7.10 10.59
N PHE A 85 -11.52 7.65 9.93
CA PHE A 85 -11.42 9.01 9.36
C PHE A 85 -11.47 10.13 10.41
N ASN A 86 -11.92 9.84 11.64
CA ASN A 86 -11.75 10.72 12.78
C ASN A 86 -11.61 9.91 14.08
N CYS A 87 -11.06 10.53 15.14
CA CYS A 87 -10.89 9.85 16.43
C CYS A 87 -12.21 9.38 17.07
N MET A 88 -13.34 10.00 16.72
CA MET A 88 -14.66 9.60 17.24
C MET A 88 -15.21 8.35 16.54
N SER A 89 -14.82 8.08 15.30
CA SER A 89 -15.32 6.97 14.48
C SER A 89 -14.61 5.67 14.84
N SER A 90 -13.32 5.76 15.19
CA SER A 90 -12.55 4.62 15.70
C SER A 90 -11.36 5.08 16.55
N PRO A 91 -11.57 5.31 17.86
CA PRO A 91 -10.47 5.67 18.76
C PRO A 91 -9.43 4.54 18.85
N GLY A 92 -9.88 3.27 18.79
CA GLY A 92 -9.01 2.10 18.87
C GLY A 92 -8.07 1.91 17.68
N THR A 93 -8.22 2.67 16.59
CA THR A 93 -7.29 2.65 15.44
C THR A 93 -6.39 3.89 15.41
N THR A 94 -6.90 5.04 15.86
CA THR A 94 -6.18 6.32 15.84
C THR A 94 -5.21 6.48 17.00
N GLU A 95 -5.54 5.97 18.19
CA GLU A 95 -4.62 6.02 19.34
C GLU A 95 -3.32 5.20 19.14
N PRO A 96 -3.37 3.95 18.61
CA PRO A 96 -2.14 3.21 18.30
C PRO A 96 -1.26 3.91 17.26
N GLU A 97 -1.84 4.58 16.26
CA GLU A 97 -1.08 5.33 15.26
C GLU A 97 -0.24 6.45 15.89
N ILE A 98 -0.84 7.22 16.81
CA ILE A 98 -0.16 8.29 17.55
C ILE A 98 1.04 7.72 18.33
N ILE A 99 0.83 6.63 19.07
CA ILE A 99 1.87 6.01 19.91
C ILE A 99 3.00 5.45 19.05
N VAL A 100 2.68 4.75 17.96
CA VAL A 100 3.68 4.16 17.05
C VAL A 100 4.51 5.26 16.38
N MET A 101 3.91 6.37 15.99
CA MET A 101 4.63 7.50 15.42
C MET A 101 5.60 8.15 16.43
N ASP A 102 5.21 8.28 17.70
CA ASP A 102 6.13 8.74 18.75
C ASP A 102 7.29 7.75 18.97
N TRP A 103 7.03 6.43 18.94
CA TRP A 103 8.09 5.41 19.01
C TRP A 103 9.06 5.48 17.83
N ILE A 104 8.55 5.66 16.61
CA ILE A 104 9.40 5.83 15.42
C ILE A 104 10.23 7.11 15.54
N GLY A 105 9.64 8.20 16.02
CA GLY A 105 10.34 9.46 16.28
C GLY A 105 11.50 9.30 17.27
N ASP A 106 11.29 8.51 18.34
CA ASP A 106 12.32 8.21 19.34
C ASP A 106 13.44 7.32 18.76
N MET A 107 13.10 6.27 18.00
CA MET A 107 14.08 5.41 17.31
C MET A 107 14.95 6.20 16.31
N LEU A 108 14.37 7.22 15.66
CA LEU A 108 15.07 8.12 14.74
C LEU A 108 15.78 9.28 15.45
N GLN A 109 15.67 9.40 16.78
CA GLN A 109 16.24 10.47 17.60
C GLN A 109 15.83 11.88 17.13
N LEU A 110 14.57 12.03 16.73
CA LEU A 110 14.04 13.33 16.30
C LEU A 110 13.88 14.28 17.50
N PRO A 111 13.89 15.60 17.28
CA PRO A 111 13.62 16.55 18.36
C PRO A 111 12.15 16.50 18.78
N LYS A 112 11.89 16.83 20.05
CA LYS A 112 10.53 16.82 20.67
C LYS A 112 9.48 17.65 19.92
N SER A 113 9.89 18.55 19.03
CA SER A 113 9.00 19.31 18.16
C SER A 113 8.24 18.45 17.14
N PHE A 114 8.65 17.20 16.90
CA PHE A 114 7.96 16.28 15.99
C PHE A 114 7.00 15.31 16.68
N PHE A 115 7.06 15.21 18.01
CA PHE A 115 6.27 14.26 18.79
C PHE A 115 4.86 14.83 19.07
N PHE A 116 3.89 13.93 19.21
CA PHE A 116 2.52 14.28 19.60
C PHE A 116 2.43 14.82 21.02
N SER A 117 3.32 14.36 21.93
CA SER A 117 3.44 14.91 23.29
C SER A 117 4.00 16.34 23.34
N GLY A 118 4.57 16.82 22.24
CA GLY A 118 5.07 18.18 22.09
C GLY A 118 4.12 19.06 21.27
N ASN A 119 4.68 19.85 20.35
CA ASN A 119 3.93 20.68 19.39
C ASN A 119 3.88 20.06 17.98
N GLY A 120 4.30 18.81 17.85
CA GLY A 120 4.40 18.09 16.59
C GLY A 120 3.15 17.30 16.24
N SER A 121 3.23 16.58 15.13
CA SER A 121 2.23 15.62 14.68
C SER A 121 2.88 14.67 13.67
N GLY A 122 2.39 13.44 13.61
CA GLY A 122 2.74 12.46 12.59
C GLY A 122 1.50 11.88 11.94
N VAL A 123 1.65 11.24 10.79
CA VAL A 123 0.57 10.46 10.17
C VAL A 123 1.18 9.36 9.31
N LEU A 124 0.58 8.18 9.32
CA LEU A 124 0.94 7.07 8.43
C LEU A 124 0.24 7.27 7.08
N GLN A 125 1.00 7.19 5.99
CA GLN A 125 0.50 7.39 4.63
C GLN A 125 0.91 6.21 3.74
N GLY A 126 0.12 5.93 2.70
CA GLY A 126 0.36 4.77 1.84
C GLY A 126 1.57 4.95 0.91
N THR A 127 1.88 6.20 0.56
CA THR A 127 3.02 6.50 -0.33
C THR A 127 3.75 7.78 0.06
N THR A 128 5.02 7.87 -0.32
CA THR A 128 5.81 9.10 -0.16
C THR A 128 5.25 10.26 -0.99
N CYS A 129 4.71 9.98 -2.18
CA CYS A 129 4.13 11.01 -3.05
C CYS A 129 2.92 11.69 -2.39
N GLU A 130 2.07 10.92 -1.72
CA GLU A 130 0.96 11.43 -0.93
C GLU A 130 1.47 12.38 0.17
N ALA A 131 2.40 11.89 1.01
CA ALA A 131 2.99 12.71 2.07
C ALA A 131 3.63 14.02 1.56
N ILE A 132 4.29 13.99 0.40
CA ILE A 132 4.84 15.18 -0.25
C ILE A 132 3.72 16.16 -0.64
N VAL A 133 2.66 15.68 -1.29
CA VAL A 133 1.53 16.53 -1.69
C VAL A 133 0.87 17.20 -0.47
N PHE A 134 0.67 16.45 0.63
CA PHE A 134 0.16 17.00 1.89
C PHE A 134 1.11 18.04 2.50
N SER A 135 2.41 17.81 2.43
CA SER A 135 3.42 18.76 2.92
C SER A 135 3.39 20.10 2.16
N PHE A 136 3.06 20.07 0.87
CA PHE A 136 2.89 21.27 0.05
C PHE A 136 1.50 21.92 0.18
N SER A 137 0.54 21.27 0.82
CA SER A 137 -0.84 21.76 1.00
C SER A 137 -1.20 21.89 2.48
N PRO A 138 -0.81 23.01 3.15
CA PRO A 138 -0.98 23.19 4.60
C PRO A 138 -2.42 23.06 5.11
N TRP A 139 -3.40 23.23 4.21
CA TRP A 139 -4.83 23.19 4.54
C TRP A 139 -5.35 21.79 4.88
N LEU A 140 -4.74 20.72 4.38
CA LEU A 140 -5.21 19.35 4.68
C LEU A 140 -4.73 18.83 6.04
N LEU A 141 -3.64 19.38 6.61
CA LEU A 141 -3.11 19.00 7.92
C LEU A 141 -4.01 19.41 9.10
N LEU A 142 -5.03 20.22 8.85
CA LEU A 142 -6.06 20.57 9.85
C LEU A 142 -7.04 19.41 10.12
N GLN A 143 -7.15 18.42 9.23
CA GLN A 143 -8.05 17.28 9.40
C GLN A 143 -7.44 16.13 10.19
N THR A 144 -6.11 16.08 10.33
CA THR A 144 -5.38 15.03 11.07
C THR A 144 -5.15 15.38 12.53
N LYS A 145 -5.45 16.62 12.94
CA LYS A 145 -5.54 16.96 14.36
C LYS A 145 -6.88 16.46 14.89
N CYS A 146 -6.83 15.28 15.49
CA CYS A 146 -7.48 15.16 16.78
C CYS A 146 -6.78 16.16 17.75
#